data_AF-A0AAU3W256-F1
#
_entry.id   AF-A0AAU3W256-F1
#
_cell.length_a   1.000
_cell.length_b   1.000
_cell.length_c   1.000
_cell.angle_alpha   90.00
_cell.angle_beta   90.00
_cell.angle_gamma   90.00
#
_symmetry.space_group_name_H-M   'P 1'
#
loop_
_entity.id
_entity.type
_entity.pdbx_description
1 polymer ?
#
loop_
_entity_poly.entity_id
_entity_poly.type
_entity_poly.pdbx_seq_one_letter_code
_entity_poly.pdbx_strand_id
1 'polypeptide(L)'
;MEPDALGLRLKAYEGRAAAVAGVGKDPVNEPMIRHWCEAMGDTNPAYEGPDAVAPPTMLQAWTMGGLSGHTGRSDAFDELLGLLDDAGYTSVVATDCEQEYARPLRPGDEITFDAVIESVSERKTTKLGTGHFVTTRMDVRAGGELAGTHRFRILKYAPARRKPKQPREQAEPRSRRPRPVVNRDNAGFWEGVERHRLLIQRCTGCRELRFPWLPGCNGCGCLEWDTVEASGEGTVYSYVVMHHPPFPAFTESDHAAHAAGPHAAGPYAVGLIELAEGVRIVSNVIGVPYDKVRIGMPVRLQFVRYDEELVLPVFRAGETGGGGS
;
A
#
# COMPACT_ATOMS: atom_id res chain seq x y z
N MET A 1 20.24 30.30 -9.92
CA MET A 1 19.87 30.18 -11.34
C MET A 1 18.44 30.68 -11.44
N GLU A 2 18.15 31.71 -12.23
CA GLU A 2 16.76 32.16 -12.38
C GLU A 2 15.88 31.01 -12.90
N PRO A 3 14.65 30.84 -12.38
CA PRO A 3 13.76 29.73 -12.77
C PRO A 3 13.52 29.61 -14.28
N ASP A 4 13.60 30.74 -14.99
CA ASP A 4 13.36 30.86 -16.43
C ASP A 4 14.49 30.25 -17.27
N ALA A 5 15.75 30.40 -16.83
CA ALA A 5 16.91 29.87 -17.54
C ALA A 5 17.00 28.33 -17.50
N LEU A 6 16.57 27.71 -16.40
CA LEU A 6 16.55 26.25 -16.28
C LEU A 6 15.47 25.63 -17.18
N GLY A 7 14.27 26.21 -17.21
CA GLY A 7 13.18 25.73 -18.05
C GLY A 7 13.55 25.66 -19.54
N LEU A 8 14.22 26.71 -20.05
CA LEU A 8 14.71 26.75 -21.44
C LEU A 8 15.75 25.66 -21.72
N ARG A 9 16.69 25.43 -20.79
CA ARG A 9 17.71 24.36 -20.93
C ARG A 9 17.09 22.98 -20.94
N LEU A 10 16.11 22.72 -20.07
CA LEU A 10 15.40 21.45 -20.02
C LEU A 10 14.59 21.21 -21.31
N LYS A 11 13.97 22.25 -21.85
CA LYS A 11 13.24 22.18 -23.12
C LYS A 11 14.11 21.80 -24.31
N ALA A 12 15.39 22.16 -24.31
CA ALA A 12 16.32 21.76 -25.36
C ALA A 12 16.58 20.24 -25.44
N TYR A 13 16.15 19.47 -24.43
CA TYR A 13 16.24 18.01 -24.46
C TYR A 13 15.04 17.35 -25.17
N GLU A 14 13.94 18.06 -25.42
CA GLU A 14 12.80 17.52 -26.15
C GLU A 14 13.21 17.09 -27.56
N GLY A 15 12.80 15.88 -27.96
CA GLY A 15 13.17 15.25 -29.23
C GLY A 15 14.55 14.59 -29.25
N ARG A 16 15.39 14.75 -28.21
CA ARG A 16 16.65 14.00 -28.11
C ARG A 16 16.38 12.55 -27.76
N ALA A 17 17.23 11.65 -28.24
CA ALA A 17 17.16 10.25 -27.85
C ALA A 17 17.40 10.11 -26.35
N ALA A 18 16.66 9.21 -25.70
CA ALA A 18 16.85 8.74 -24.33
C ALA A 18 17.54 7.36 -24.29
N ALA A 19 17.38 6.57 -25.34
CA ALA A 19 18.11 5.34 -25.62
C ALA A 19 18.19 5.15 -27.13
N VAL A 20 19.31 4.67 -27.63
CA VAL A 20 19.53 4.39 -29.06
C VAL A 20 20.02 2.96 -29.19
N ALA A 21 19.34 2.17 -30.01
CA ALA A 21 19.66 0.77 -30.24
C ALA A 21 19.87 -0.03 -28.93
N GLY A 22 19.01 0.24 -27.93
CA GLY A 22 19.02 -0.51 -26.69
C GLY A 22 18.67 -1.97 -26.96
N VAL A 23 19.34 -2.89 -26.27
CA VAL A 23 19.10 -4.33 -26.38
C VAL A 23 18.64 -4.85 -25.02
N GLY A 24 17.56 -5.63 -25.02
CA GLY A 24 17.12 -6.36 -23.83
C GLY A 24 18.23 -7.29 -23.34
N LYS A 25 18.33 -7.47 -22.03
CA LYS A 25 19.41 -8.29 -21.45
C LYS A 25 19.29 -9.76 -21.79
N ASP A 26 18.06 -10.22 -21.85
CA ASP A 26 17.69 -11.58 -22.15
C ASP A 26 16.68 -11.54 -23.30
N PRO A 27 16.70 -12.54 -24.21
CA PRO A 27 15.56 -12.77 -25.06
C PRO A 27 14.33 -13.02 -24.18
N VAL A 28 13.15 -12.82 -24.75
CA VAL A 28 11.91 -13.25 -24.10
C VAL A 28 12.05 -14.72 -23.73
N ASN A 29 11.78 -15.06 -22.48
CA ASN A 29 12.05 -16.40 -21.97
C ASN A 29 10.98 -16.87 -20.98
N GLU A 30 10.72 -18.18 -21.01
CA GLU A 30 9.70 -18.83 -20.17
C GLU A 30 9.95 -18.66 -18.67
N PRO A 31 11.20 -18.74 -18.14
CA PRO A 31 11.44 -18.56 -16.71
C PRO A 31 10.95 -17.20 -16.19
N MET A 32 11.24 -16.11 -16.91
CA MET A 32 10.78 -14.77 -16.54
C MET A 32 9.27 -14.62 -16.68
N ILE A 33 8.66 -15.19 -17.73
CA ILE A 33 7.20 -15.19 -17.91
C ILE A 33 6.53 -15.89 -16.73
N ARG A 34 6.96 -17.11 -16.40
CA ARG A 34 6.43 -17.90 -15.28
C ARG A 34 6.55 -17.15 -13.94
N HIS A 35 7.73 -16.59 -13.65
CA HIS A 35 7.94 -15.83 -12.41
C HIS A 35 7.04 -14.59 -12.32
N TRP A 36 6.85 -13.89 -13.43
CA TRP A 36 5.95 -12.73 -13.48
C TRP A 36 4.49 -13.15 -13.25
N CYS A 37 4.02 -14.20 -13.92
CA CYS A 37 2.68 -14.73 -13.76
C CYS A 37 2.39 -15.17 -12.32
N GLU A 38 3.31 -15.86 -11.66
CA GLU A 38 3.17 -16.24 -10.25
C GLU A 38 3.09 -15.03 -9.32
N ALA A 39 3.95 -14.03 -9.53
CA ALA A 39 3.96 -12.83 -8.70
C ALA A 39 2.68 -11.99 -8.87
N MET A 40 2.13 -11.97 -10.08
CA MET A 40 0.91 -11.25 -10.42
C MET A 40 -0.37 -12.05 -10.15
N GLY A 41 -0.25 -13.36 -9.90
CA GLY A 41 -1.40 -14.27 -9.78
C GLY A 41 -2.17 -14.47 -11.08
N ASP A 42 -1.50 -14.30 -12.23
CA ASP A 42 -2.11 -14.42 -13.56
C ASP A 42 -1.92 -15.84 -14.10
N THR A 43 -3.01 -16.59 -14.21
CA THR A 43 -3.02 -18.01 -14.61
C THR A 43 -3.54 -18.21 -16.04
N ASN A 44 -3.41 -17.21 -16.92
CA ASN A 44 -3.88 -17.33 -18.29
C ASN A 44 -3.08 -18.41 -19.06
N PRO A 45 -3.75 -19.43 -19.63
CA PRO A 45 -3.07 -20.54 -20.30
C PRO A 45 -2.28 -20.13 -21.54
N ALA A 46 -2.52 -18.93 -22.10
CA ALA A 46 -1.74 -18.42 -23.24
C ALA A 46 -0.25 -18.17 -22.91
N TYR A 47 0.11 -18.12 -21.62
CA TYR A 47 1.46 -17.83 -21.14
C TYR A 47 2.29 -19.09 -20.86
N GLU A 48 1.72 -20.28 -21.11
CA GLU A 48 2.34 -21.57 -20.81
C GLU A 48 2.40 -22.47 -22.06
N GLY A 49 3.36 -23.41 -22.05
CA GLY A 49 3.51 -24.42 -23.10
C GLY A 49 4.32 -23.94 -24.32
N PRO A 50 4.42 -24.78 -25.36
CA PRO A 50 5.33 -24.57 -26.49
C PRO A 50 4.99 -23.35 -27.37
N ASP A 51 3.73 -22.90 -27.34
CA ASP A 51 3.25 -21.74 -28.10
C ASP A 51 3.05 -20.50 -27.22
N ALA A 52 3.65 -20.49 -26.02
CA ALA A 52 3.50 -19.43 -25.04
C ALA A 52 3.79 -18.05 -25.64
N VAL A 53 3.00 -17.07 -25.23
CA VAL A 53 3.29 -15.65 -25.44
C VAL A 53 3.64 -15.02 -24.09
N ALA A 54 4.47 -13.98 -24.10
CA ALA A 54 4.66 -13.19 -22.89
C ALA A 54 3.39 -12.37 -22.61
N PRO A 55 2.97 -12.24 -21.33
CA PRO A 55 1.94 -11.28 -20.95
C PRO A 55 2.26 -9.91 -21.54
N PRO A 56 1.31 -9.23 -22.23
CA PRO A 56 1.59 -7.94 -22.87
C PRO A 56 2.14 -6.89 -21.90
N THR A 57 1.67 -6.92 -20.64
CA THR A 57 2.13 -6.07 -19.53
C THR A 57 3.61 -6.27 -19.14
N MET A 58 4.28 -7.31 -19.65
CA MET A 58 5.72 -7.49 -19.50
C MET A 58 6.55 -6.68 -20.52
N LEU A 59 5.93 -5.90 -21.42
CA LEU A 59 6.64 -5.15 -22.46
C LEU A 59 7.86 -4.36 -21.92
N GLN A 60 7.68 -3.66 -20.79
CA GLN A 60 8.77 -2.92 -20.14
C GLN A 60 9.76 -3.83 -19.41
N ALA A 61 9.34 -4.99 -18.89
CA ALA A 61 10.21 -5.89 -18.12
C ALA A 61 11.43 -6.33 -18.93
N TRP A 62 11.26 -6.52 -20.25
CA TRP A 62 12.33 -6.92 -21.16
C TRP A 62 13.34 -5.80 -21.48
N THR A 63 12.99 -4.54 -21.21
CA THR A 63 13.87 -3.38 -21.46
C THR A 63 14.48 -2.80 -20.18
N MET A 64 14.14 -3.35 -19.02
CA MET A 64 14.64 -2.89 -17.72
C MET A 64 16.14 -3.12 -17.56
N GLY A 65 16.85 -2.08 -17.11
CA GLY A 65 18.27 -2.18 -16.73
C GLY A 65 18.55 -3.09 -15.51
N GLY A 66 17.55 -3.53 -14.74
CA GLY A 66 17.77 -4.36 -13.55
C GLY A 66 18.76 -3.76 -12.53
N LEU A 67 19.39 -4.60 -11.71
CA LEU A 67 20.32 -4.15 -10.67
C LEU A 67 21.63 -3.57 -11.20
N SER A 68 22.09 -4.01 -12.38
CA SER A 68 23.33 -3.52 -12.98
C SER A 68 23.14 -2.23 -13.78
N GLY A 69 21.92 -1.68 -13.84
CA GLY A 69 21.60 -0.49 -14.62
C GLY A 69 21.48 -0.75 -16.13
N HIS A 70 21.14 0.31 -16.87
CA HIS A 70 21.00 0.27 -18.32
C HIS A 70 22.38 0.43 -18.97
N THR A 71 22.72 -0.44 -19.90
CA THR A 71 23.98 -0.36 -20.68
C THR A 71 23.85 0.48 -21.96
N GLY A 72 22.62 0.82 -22.38
CA GLY A 72 22.32 1.54 -23.63
C GLY A 72 21.53 2.85 -23.43
N ARG A 73 21.56 3.43 -22.24
CA ARG A 73 20.96 4.75 -21.99
C ARG A 73 21.82 5.83 -22.63
N SER A 74 21.20 6.79 -23.32
CA SER A 74 21.95 7.89 -23.94
C SER A 74 22.41 8.92 -22.91
N ASP A 75 23.55 9.56 -23.16
CA ASP A 75 24.08 10.66 -22.34
C ASP A 75 23.04 11.77 -22.13
N ALA A 76 22.19 12.05 -23.13
CA ALA A 76 21.19 13.12 -23.05
C ALA A 76 20.16 12.94 -21.92
N PHE A 77 19.73 11.70 -21.66
CA PHE A 77 18.74 11.45 -20.60
C PHE A 77 19.38 11.51 -19.22
N ASP A 78 20.59 10.97 -19.06
CA ASP A 78 21.33 11.07 -17.79
C ASP A 78 21.76 12.51 -17.50
N GLU A 79 22.17 13.27 -18.51
CA GLU A 79 22.41 14.71 -18.41
C GLU A 79 21.15 15.46 -17.96
N LEU A 80 19.99 15.19 -18.58
CA LEU A 80 18.72 15.82 -18.21
C LEU A 80 18.38 15.57 -16.74
N LEU A 81 18.52 14.31 -16.29
CA LEU A 81 18.25 13.94 -14.91
C LEU A 81 19.27 14.56 -13.95
N GLY A 82 20.55 14.58 -14.32
CA GLY A 82 21.62 15.24 -13.57
C GLY A 82 21.40 16.75 -13.42
N LEU A 83 20.97 17.44 -14.47
CA LEU A 83 20.61 18.86 -14.41
C LEU A 83 19.45 19.13 -13.45
N LEU A 84 18.46 18.23 -13.41
CA LEU A 84 17.36 18.32 -12.47
C LEU A 84 17.83 18.06 -11.03
N ASP A 85 18.72 17.10 -10.82
CA ASP A 85 19.32 16.80 -9.52
C ASP A 85 20.17 17.96 -8.99
N ASP A 86 21.05 18.52 -9.83
CA ASP A 86 21.88 19.69 -9.51
C ASP A 86 21.04 20.93 -9.20
N ALA A 87 19.85 21.04 -9.80
CA ALA A 87 18.88 22.09 -9.53
C ALA A 87 18.04 21.85 -8.26
N GLY A 88 18.26 20.74 -7.54
CA GLY A 88 17.59 20.40 -6.28
C GLY A 88 16.31 19.57 -6.44
N TYR A 89 15.99 19.09 -7.63
CA TYR A 89 14.84 18.21 -7.90
C TYR A 89 15.24 16.72 -7.75
N THR A 90 15.71 16.37 -6.55
CA THR A 90 16.38 15.11 -6.26
C THR A 90 15.47 13.89 -6.15
N SER A 91 14.16 14.10 -6.03
CA SER A 91 13.19 13.01 -5.87
C SER A 91 12.47 12.72 -7.18
N VAL A 92 12.12 11.45 -7.40
CA VAL A 92 11.44 10.98 -8.61
C VAL A 92 10.22 10.14 -8.22
N VAL A 93 9.15 10.27 -9.00
CA VAL A 93 7.98 9.40 -8.92
C VAL A 93 7.42 9.19 -10.31
N ALA A 94 6.98 7.97 -10.63
CA ALA A 94 6.23 7.69 -11.85
C ALA A 94 4.79 8.19 -11.67
N THR A 95 4.27 8.92 -12.65
CA THR A 95 2.92 9.51 -12.59
C THR A 95 1.97 8.89 -13.60
N ASP A 96 2.48 8.52 -14.79
CA ASP A 96 1.66 7.98 -15.87
C ASP A 96 2.45 6.91 -16.65
N CYS A 97 1.76 5.87 -17.07
CA CYS A 97 2.29 4.78 -17.90
C CYS A 97 1.21 4.39 -18.92
N GLU A 98 1.51 4.57 -20.20
CA GLU A 98 0.67 4.19 -21.32
C GLU A 98 1.43 3.19 -22.19
N GLN A 99 0.81 2.05 -22.51
CA GLN A 99 1.39 1.01 -23.34
C GLN A 99 0.44 0.63 -24.46
N GLU A 100 0.95 0.54 -25.68
CA GLU A 100 0.25 -0.02 -26.83
C GLU A 100 0.95 -1.29 -27.28
N TYR A 101 0.19 -2.35 -27.52
CA TYR A 101 0.71 -3.66 -27.88
C TYR A 101 0.36 -3.94 -29.34
N ALA A 102 1.37 -3.90 -30.22
CA ALA A 102 1.17 -4.13 -31.65
C ALA A 102 1.15 -5.63 -31.99
N ARG A 103 1.97 -6.43 -31.31
CA ARG A 103 1.98 -7.89 -31.45
C ARG A 103 2.38 -8.58 -30.14
N PRO A 104 2.00 -9.85 -29.94
CA PRO A 104 2.52 -10.63 -28.83
C PRO A 104 4.03 -10.88 -28.99
N LEU A 105 4.72 -10.91 -27.85
CA LEU A 105 6.10 -11.35 -27.74
C LEU A 105 6.14 -12.85 -27.44
N ARG A 106 7.13 -13.56 -27.98
CA ARG A 106 7.26 -15.01 -27.83
C ARG A 106 8.63 -15.40 -27.28
N PRO A 107 8.75 -16.50 -26.51
CA PRO A 107 10.03 -17.03 -26.10
C PRO A 107 11.01 -17.15 -27.29
N GLY A 108 12.22 -16.63 -27.11
CA GLY A 108 13.24 -16.53 -28.15
C GLY A 108 13.29 -15.18 -28.88
N ASP A 109 12.26 -14.32 -28.76
CA ASP A 109 12.30 -12.98 -29.34
C ASP A 109 13.45 -12.15 -28.73
N GLU A 110 14.37 -11.68 -29.57
CA GLU A 110 15.38 -10.70 -29.17
C GLU A 110 14.79 -9.29 -29.18
N ILE A 111 14.86 -8.64 -28.02
CA ILE A 111 14.25 -7.33 -27.81
C ILE A 111 15.26 -6.22 -28.08
N THR A 112 14.86 -5.26 -28.90
CA THR A 112 15.57 -3.99 -29.09
C THR A 112 14.63 -2.83 -28.87
N PHE A 113 15.16 -1.67 -28.51
CA PHE A 113 14.33 -0.49 -28.24
C PHE A 113 15.07 0.81 -28.49
N ASP A 114 14.32 1.80 -28.96
CA ASP A 114 14.74 3.19 -28.98
C ASP A 114 13.80 3.99 -28.09
N ALA A 115 14.32 5.02 -27.43
CA ALA A 115 13.51 5.91 -26.64
C ALA A 115 13.85 7.37 -26.97
N VAL A 116 12.85 8.24 -26.88
CA VAL A 116 12.97 9.68 -27.07
C VAL A 116 12.47 10.40 -25.83
N ILE A 117 13.14 11.49 -25.47
CA ILE A 117 12.64 12.48 -24.51
C ILE A 117 11.55 13.25 -25.23
N GLU A 118 10.31 12.84 -25.05
CA GLU A 118 9.21 13.36 -25.83
C GLU A 118 8.77 14.75 -25.36
N SER A 119 8.72 14.95 -24.04
CA SER A 119 8.42 16.27 -23.48
C SER A 119 9.00 16.46 -22.08
N VAL A 120 9.31 17.72 -21.77
CA VAL A 120 9.64 18.22 -20.44
C VAL A 120 8.70 19.38 -20.14
N SER A 121 7.93 19.28 -19.06
CA SER A 121 6.99 20.32 -18.69
C SER A 121 7.70 21.55 -18.13
N GLU A 122 6.99 22.68 -18.14
CA GLU A 122 7.29 23.79 -17.25
C GLU A 122 7.27 23.34 -15.78
N ARG A 123 7.82 24.20 -14.91
CA ARG A 123 7.84 23.97 -13.46
C ARG A 123 6.41 23.89 -12.92
N LYS A 124 6.07 22.78 -12.27
CA LYS A 124 4.75 22.56 -11.65
C LYS A 124 4.88 22.25 -10.16
N THR A 125 3.93 22.74 -9.38
CA THR A 125 3.82 22.42 -7.95
C THR A 125 2.70 21.40 -7.73
N THR A 126 3.05 20.29 -7.10
CA THR A 126 2.13 19.21 -6.71
C THR A 126 2.11 19.06 -5.19
N LYS A 127 1.32 18.10 -4.67
CA LYS A 127 1.33 17.75 -3.24
C LYS A 127 2.66 17.18 -2.76
N LEU A 128 3.42 16.50 -3.64
CA LEU A 128 4.70 15.89 -3.31
C LEU A 128 5.84 16.92 -3.27
N GLY A 129 5.68 17.98 -4.06
CA GLY A 129 6.64 19.06 -4.14
C GLY A 129 6.60 19.75 -5.50
N THR A 130 7.56 20.63 -5.72
CA THR A 130 7.68 21.41 -6.96
C THR A 130 8.75 20.80 -7.85
N GLY A 131 8.46 20.65 -9.13
CA GLY A 131 9.32 19.91 -10.05
C GLY A 131 8.92 20.04 -11.52
N HIS A 132 9.50 19.18 -12.34
CA HIS A 132 9.25 19.06 -13.77
C HIS A 132 8.80 17.65 -14.11
N PHE A 133 7.80 17.54 -14.97
CA PHE A 133 7.43 16.27 -15.55
C PHE A 133 8.31 15.99 -16.77
N VAL A 134 8.82 14.78 -16.87
CA VAL A 134 9.59 14.29 -18.02
C VAL A 134 8.84 13.09 -18.57
N THR A 135 8.47 13.18 -19.85
CA THR A 135 7.80 12.10 -20.57
C THR A 135 8.77 11.50 -21.58
N THR A 136 8.98 10.20 -21.51
CA THR A 136 9.75 9.43 -22.48
C THR A 136 8.83 8.51 -23.25
N ARG A 137 9.02 8.42 -24.57
CA ARG A 137 8.33 7.45 -25.42
C ARG A 137 9.35 6.44 -25.93
N MET A 138 9.08 5.17 -25.73
CA MET A 138 9.93 4.05 -26.14
C MET A 138 9.20 3.20 -27.17
N ASP A 139 9.89 2.89 -28.26
CA ASP A 139 9.42 1.96 -29.28
C ASP A 139 10.19 0.65 -29.08
N VAL A 140 9.49 -0.41 -28.69
CA VAL A 140 10.05 -1.73 -28.40
C VAL A 140 9.84 -2.62 -29.62
N ARG A 141 10.91 -3.26 -30.08
CA ARG A 141 10.94 -4.14 -31.23
C ARG A 141 11.39 -5.54 -30.84
N ALA A 142 10.86 -6.52 -31.55
CA ALA A 142 11.28 -7.91 -31.44
C ALA A 142 11.63 -8.42 -32.85
N GLY A 143 12.86 -8.90 -33.03
CA GLY A 143 13.36 -9.28 -34.37
C GLY A 143 13.35 -8.14 -35.39
N GLY A 144 13.49 -6.89 -34.95
CA GLY A 144 13.48 -5.70 -35.80
C GLY A 144 12.08 -5.14 -36.13
N GLU A 145 11.00 -5.83 -35.77
CA GLU A 145 9.62 -5.38 -35.97
C GLU A 145 9.02 -4.76 -34.70
N LEU A 146 8.19 -3.73 -34.85
CA LEU A 146 7.52 -3.07 -33.72
C LEU A 146 6.62 -4.05 -32.96
N ALA A 147 6.94 -4.26 -31.68
CA ALA A 147 6.17 -5.10 -30.77
C ALA A 147 5.20 -4.29 -29.91
N GLY A 148 5.61 -3.09 -29.50
CA GLY A 148 4.77 -2.18 -28.74
C GLY A 148 5.43 -0.83 -28.49
N THR A 149 4.62 0.12 -28.03
CA THR A 149 5.08 1.44 -27.59
C THR A 149 4.84 1.59 -26.10
N HIS A 150 5.73 2.31 -25.42
CA HIS A 150 5.63 2.59 -24.01
C HIS A 150 5.93 4.07 -23.75
N ARG A 151 4.90 4.81 -23.35
CA ARG A 151 5.00 6.22 -22.97
C ARG A 151 4.96 6.30 -21.45
N PHE A 152 6.07 6.75 -20.87
CA PHE A 152 6.27 6.78 -19.44
C PHE A 152 6.52 8.20 -18.96
N ARG A 153 5.81 8.63 -17.93
CA ARG A 153 5.94 9.96 -17.34
C ARG A 153 6.40 9.89 -15.91
N ILE A 154 7.46 10.63 -15.62
CA ILE A 154 7.97 10.83 -14.26
C ILE A 154 7.83 12.29 -13.85
N LEU A 155 7.72 12.53 -12.56
CA LEU A 155 7.92 13.83 -11.93
C LEU A 155 9.26 13.80 -11.19
N LYS A 156 10.22 14.63 -11.63
CA LYS A 156 11.41 14.96 -10.85
C LYS A 156 11.11 16.22 -10.04
N TYR A 157 11.19 16.14 -8.72
CA TYR A 157 10.73 17.19 -7.83
C TYR A 157 11.65 17.38 -6.62
N ALA A 158 11.64 18.60 -6.11
CA ALA A 158 12.20 18.95 -4.83
C ALA A 158 11.12 18.58 -3.81
N PRO A 159 11.38 17.65 -2.87
CA PRO A 159 10.43 17.32 -1.83
C PRO A 159 9.93 18.58 -1.18
N ALA A 160 8.61 18.73 -1.04
CA ALA A 160 8.08 19.79 -0.22
C ALA A 160 8.80 19.72 1.13
N ARG A 161 9.56 20.77 1.50
CA ARG A 161 10.15 20.86 2.83
C ARG A 161 8.99 20.69 3.79
N ARG A 162 8.92 19.52 4.43
CA ARG A 162 8.04 19.32 5.56
C ARG A 162 8.49 20.39 6.54
N LYS A 163 7.65 21.43 6.73
CA LYS A 163 7.97 22.50 7.69
C LYS A 163 8.49 21.77 8.93
N PRO A 164 9.69 22.10 9.45
CA PRO A 164 10.06 21.66 10.78
C PRO A 164 8.84 22.00 11.63
N LYS A 165 8.26 21.02 12.31
CA LYS A 165 7.23 21.34 13.31
C LYS A 165 7.92 22.36 14.20
N GLN A 166 7.50 23.62 14.12
CA GLN A 166 7.84 24.57 15.17
C GLN A 166 7.50 23.86 16.48
N PRO A 167 8.33 23.99 17.53
CA PRO A 167 7.86 23.66 18.86
C PRO A 167 6.53 24.41 18.99
N ARG A 168 5.42 23.67 19.02
CA ARG A 168 4.11 24.27 19.19
C ARG A 168 4.10 24.74 20.63
N GLU A 169 4.60 25.94 20.86
CA GLU A 169 4.15 26.75 21.98
C GLU A 169 2.64 26.90 21.77
N GLN A 170 1.91 26.41 22.77
CA GLN A 170 0.47 26.18 22.83
C GLN A 170 0.05 24.78 22.36
N ALA A 171 -0.25 23.96 23.38
CA ALA A 171 -0.89 22.67 23.28
C ALA A 171 -2.19 22.79 22.45
N GLU A 172 -2.16 22.32 21.21
CA GLU A 172 -3.38 22.03 20.47
C GLU A 172 -4.12 20.87 21.16
N PRO A 173 -5.47 20.89 21.18
CA PRO A 173 -6.26 19.85 21.81
C PRO A 173 -5.95 18.49 21.16
N ARG A 174 -5.82 17.46 22.00
CA ARG A 174 -5.58 16.05 21.62
C ARG A 174 -6.43 15.71 20.39
N SER A 175 -5.82 15.23 19.30
CA SER A 175 -6.61 14.81 18.14
C SER A 175 -7.48 13.63 18.55
N ARG A 176 -8.81 13.81 18.50
CA ARG A 176 -9.78 12.80 18.95
C ARG A 176 -9.67 11.53 18.10
N ARG A 177 -9.93 10.38 18.72
CA ARG A 177 -10.09 9.09 18.01
C ARG A 177 -11.19 9.20 16.95
N PRO A 178 -11.01 8.60 15.75
CA PRO A 178 -12.08 8.50 14.76
C PRO A 178 -13.31 7.88 15.40
N ARG A 179 -14.46 8.54 15.24
CA ARG A 179 -15.73 8.02 15.74
C ARG A 179 -16.26 6.95 14.79
N PRO A 180 -16.84 5.86 15.32
CA PRO A 180 -17.55 4.92 14.50
C PRO A 180 -18.69 5.59 13.71
N VAL A 181 -18.89 5.16 12.47
CA VAL A 181 -20.09 5.51 11.72
C VAL A 181 -21.20 4.57 12.19
N VAL A 182 -22.10 5.10 13.03
CA VAL A 182 -23.25 4.38 13.55
C VAL A 182 -24.42 4.53 12.59
N ASN A 183 -25.02 3.41 12.20
CA ASN A 183 -26.24 3.34 11.40
C ASN A 183 -27.26 2.40 12.06
N ARG A 184 -28.43 2.24 11.46
CA ARG A 184 -29.52 1.40 11.99
C ARG A 184 -29.08 -0.03 12.28
N ASP A 185 -28.23 -0.60 11.42
CA ASP A 185 -27.89 -2.03 11.45
C ASP A 185 -26.80 -2.37 12.47
N ASN A 186 -25.97 -1.38 12.87
CA ASN A 186 -24.89 -1.57 13.84
C ASN A 186 -25.11 -0.81 15.17
N ALA A 187 -26.19 -0.04 15.32
CA ALA A 187 -26.48 0.72 16.54
C ALA A 187 -26.50 -0.16 17.80
N GLY A 188 -27.12 -1.34 17.73
CA GLY A 188 -27.18 -2.27 18.86
C GLY A 188 -25.81 -2.78 19.33
N PHE A 189 -24.85 -2.92 18.41
CA PHE A 189 -23.47 -3.25 18.75
C PHE A 189 -22.82 -2.13 19.57
N TRP A 190 -22.92 -0.88 19.10
CA TRP A 190 -22.30 0.27 19.77
C TRP A 190 -22.97 0.61 21.10
N GLU A 191 -24.29 0.43 21.21
CA GLU A 191 -24.99 0.50 22.48
C GLU A 191 -24.52 -0.55 23.50
N GLY A 192 -24.24 -1.77 23.02
CA GLY A 192 -23.62 -2.81 23.84
C GLY A 192 -22.24 -2.38 24.33
N VAL A 193 -21.40 -1.87 23.43
CA VAL A 193 -20.04 -1.40 23.75
C VAL A 193 -20.06 -0.29 24.81
N GLU A 194 -20.96 0.70 24.70
CA GLU A 194 -21.07 1.78 25.71
C GLU A 194 -21.51 1.24 27.08
N ARG A 195 -22.31 0.17 27.10
CA ARG A 195 -22.71 -0.56 28.31
C ARG A 195 -21.69 -1.62 28.75
N HIS A 196 -20.51 -1.66 28.15
CA HIS A 196 -19.44 -2.63 28.40
C HIS A 196 -19.86 -4.08 28.18
N ARG A 197 -20.67 -4.34 27.14
CA ARG A 197 -21.14 -5.67 26.73
C ARG A 197 -20.83 -5.89 25.25
N LEU A 198 -20.02 -6.91 24.94
CA LEU A 198 -19.72 -7.24 23.55
C LEU A 198 -20.80 -8.18 23.00
N LEU A 199 -21.73 -7.62 22.25
CA LEU A 199 -22.88 -8.36 21.72
C LEU A 199 -22.61 -8.90 20.32
N ILE A 200 -22.82 -10.20 20.15
CA ILE A 200 -22.75 -10.92 18.88
C ILE A 200 -24.18 -11.11 18.37
N GLN A 201 -24.43 -10.79 17.11
CA GLN A 201 -25.74 -10.95 16.50
C GLN A 201 -26.01 -12.45 16.25
N ARG A 202 -27.21 -12.93 16.60
CA ARG A 202 -27.63 -14.31 16.41
C ARG A 202 -28.94 -14.39 15.64
N CYS A 203 -28.99 -15.24 14.61
CA CYS A 203 -30.22 -15.47 13.86
C CYS A 203 -31.29 -16.16 14.72
N THR A 204 -32.54 -15.67 14.73
CA THR A 204 -33.64 -16.37 15.43
C THR A 204 -34.10 -17.61 14.66
N GLY A 205 -33.94 -17.65 13.34
CA GLY A 205 -34.31 -18.79 12.49
C GLY A 205 -33.34 -19.97 12.54
N CYS A 206 -32.05 -19.74 12.27
CA CYS A 206 -31.05 -20.81 12.19
C CYS A 206 -30.01 -20.80 13.32
N ARG A 207 -30.10 -19.87 14.27
CA ARG A 207 -29.17 -19.70 15.40
C ARG A 207 -27.71 -19.38 15.04
N GLU A 208 -27.41 -19.15 13.77
CA GLU A 208 -26.08 -18.73 13.31
C GLU A 208 -25.64 -17.42 13.99
N LEU A 209 -24.43 -17.42 14.53
CA LEU A 209 -23.75 -16.24 15.07
C LEU A 209 -23.04 -15.49 13.96
N ARG A 210 -23.08 -14.15 13.99
CA ARG A 210 -22.44 -13.35 12.95
C ARG A 210 -21.81 -12.07 13.46
N PHE A 211 -20.67 -11.78 12.86
CA PHE A 211 -19.94 -10.53 13.00
C PHE A 211 -19.18 -10.24 11.69
N PRO A 212 -19.21 -9.02 11.14
CA PRO A 212 -19.92 -7.83 11.61
C PRO A 212 -21.46 -7.99 11.58
N TRP A 213 -22.17 -7.08 12.24
CA TRP A 213 -23.63 -7.06 12.24
C TRP A 213 -24.18 -6.77 10.84
N LEU A 214 -25.22 -7.52 10.44
CA LEU A 214 -25.87 -7.44 9.14
C LEU A 214 -27.39 -7.39 9.30
N PRO A 215 -28.13 -6.75 8.36
CA PRO A 215 -29.60 -6.64 8.43
C PRO A 215 -30.34 -7.97 8.22
N GLY A 216 -29.66 -9.02 7.74
CA GLY A 216 -30.23 -10.35 7.54
C GLY A 216 -29.19 -11.46 7.66
N CYS A 217 -29.67 -12.68 7.87
CA CYS A 217 -28.84 -13.88 7.97
C CYS A 217 -28.35 -14.35 6.59
N ASN A 218 -27.04 -14.50 6.41
CA ASN A 218 -26.43 -15.06 5.20
C ASN A 218 -26.66 -16.58 5.04
N GLY A 219 -26.96 -17.30 6.12
CA GLY A 219 -27.23 -18.74 6.08
C GLY A 219 -28.65 -19.10 5.62
N CYS A 220 -29.67 -18.41 6.16
CA CYS A 220 -31.08 -18.77 5.92
C CYS A 220 -31.97 -17.63 5.40
N GLY A 221 -31.45 -16.41 5.25
CA GLY A 221 -32.21 -15.25 4.78
C GLY A 221 -33.15 -14.61 5.81
N CYS A 222 -33.25 -15.15 7.03
CA CYS A 222 -34.07 -14.57 8.09
C CYS A 222 -33.61 -13.14 8.44
N LEU A 223 -34.57 -12.22 8.55
CA LEU A 223 -34.34 -10.80 8.90
C LEU A 223 -34.38 -10.57 10.42
N GLU A 224 -34.87 -11.53 11.18
CA GLU A 224 -34.97 -11.43 12.63
C GLU A 224 -33.72 -11.96 13.33
N TRP A 225 -33.37 -11.31 14.44
CA TRP A 225 -32.21 -11.66 15.22
C TRP A 225 -32.36 -11.25 16.68
N ASP A 226 -31.69 -12.00 17.53
CA ASP A 226 -31.40 -11.64 18.91
C ASP A 226 -29.89 -11.47 19.08
N THR A 227 -29.41 -11.35 20.32
CA THR A 227 -27.98 -11.22 20.62
C THR A 227 -27.55 -12.24 21.66
N VAL A 228 -26.28 -12.63 21.57
CA VAL A 228 -25.56 -13.32 22.65
C VAL A 228 -24.41 -12.44 23.10
N GLU A 229 -24.14 -12.43 24.39
CA GLU A 229 -22.98 -11.72 24.92
C GLU A 229 -21.74 -12.62 24.80
N ALA A 230 -20.67 -12.07 24.24
CA ALA A 230 -19.41 -12.78 24.13
C ALA A 230 -18.81 -13.02 25.52
N SER A 231 -18.22 -14.19 25.72
CA SER A 231 -17.42 -14.54 26.90
C SER A 231 -16.26 -13.56 27.17
N GLY A 232 -15.79 -12.89 26.10
CA GLY A 232 -14.64 -12.00 26.12
C GLY A 232 -13.31 -12.74 25.93
N GLU A 233 -13.31 -14.06 25.78
CA GLU A 233 -12.11 -14.82 25.43
C GLU A 233 -11.91 -14.84 23.91
N GLY A 234 -10.65 -14.74 23.47
CA GLY A 234 -10.31 -14.88 22.07
C GLY A 234 -8.83 -15.19 21.83
N THR A 235 -8.50 -15.43 20.59
CA THR A 235 -7.12 -15.65 20.13
C THR A 235 -6.80 -14.75 18.95
N VAL A 236 -5.54 -14.32 18.83
CA VAL A 236 -5.07 -13.56 17.66
C VAL A 236 -5.06 -14.51 16.46
N TYR A 237 -6.05 -14.40 15.56
CA TYR A 237 -6.11 -15.18 14.33
C TYR A 237 -5.11 -14.65 13.29
N SER A 238 -5.04 -13.33 13.14
CA SER A 238 -4.07 -12.63 12.30
C SER A 238 -3.84 -11.22 12.84
N TYR A 239 -2.78 -10.53 12.43
CA TYR A 239 -2.53 -9.15 12.83
C TYR A 239 -1.68 -8.39 11.82
N VAL A 240 -1.79 -7.07 11.85
CA VAL A 240 -0.91 -6.15 11.14
C VAL A 240 -0.29 -5.17 12.13
N VAL A 241 0.94 -4.75 11.86
CA VAL A 241 1.62 -3.68 12.62
C VAL A 241 1.69 -2.44 11.74
N MET A 242 1.06 -1.36 12.20
CA MET A 242 1.07 -0.09 11.46
C MET A 242 2.32 0.71 11.82
N HIS A 243 3.27 0.83 10.89
CA HIS A 243 4.53 1.57 11.07
C HIS A 243 4.50 2.99 10.51
N HIS A 244 3.93 3.18 9.31
CA HIS A 244 3.94 4.48 8.62
C HIS A 244 2.77 4.59 7.62
N PRO A 245 2.15 5.77 7.47
CA PRO A 245 2.37 7.02 8.23
C PRO A 245 1.78 6.94 9.65
N PRO A 246 2.36 7.66 10.63
CA PRO A 246 1.76 7.76 11.95
C PRO A 246 0.39 8.43 11.84
N PHE A 247 -0.65 7.77 12.35
CA PHE A 247 -1.99 8.32 12.36
C PHE A 247 -2.16 9.23 13.59
N PRO A 248 -2.51 10.53 13.44
CA PRO A 248 -2.53 11.48 14.55
C PRO A 248 -3.33 11.02 15.77
N ALA A 249 -4.45 10.33 15.55
CA ALA A 249 -5.31 9.83 16.60
C ALA A 249 -4.80 8.58 17.35
N PHE A 250 -3.62 8.07 16.98
CA PHE A 250 -2.92 6.97 17.63
C PHE A 250 -1.52 7.44 18.10
N THR A 251 -1.41 8.70 18.58
CA THR A 251 -0.16 9.28 19.07
C THR A 251 -0.11 9.36 20.61
N GLU A 252 1.03 9.81 21.14
CA GLU A 252 1.58 9.65 22.51
C GLU A 252 0.62 9.48 23.69
N SER A 253 -0.50 10.20 23.76
CA SER A 253 -1.41 10.11 24.91
C SER A 253 -2.24 8.83 24.99
N ASP A 254 -2.51 8.17 23.86
CA ASP A 254 -3.45 7.04 23.81
C ASP A 254 -2.75 5.68 23.95
N HIS A 255 -1.51 5.57 23.48
CA HIS A 255 -0.68 4.39 23.70
C HIS A 255 0.00 4.43 25.08
N ALA A 256 0.39 5.59 25.62
CA ALA A 256 1.06 5.66 26.92
C ALA A 256 0.18 5.19 28.10
N ALA A 257 -1.15 5.28 28.01
CA ALA A 257 -2.04 4.83 29.08
C ALA A 257 -2.22 3.30 29.15
N HIS A 258 -2.01 2.58 28.04
CA HIS A 258 -2.36 1.15 27.92
C HIS A 258 -1.31 0.26 27.20
N ALA A 259 -0.23 0.84 26.69
CA ALA A 259 0.92 0.12 26.14
C ALA A 259 1.95 -0.13 27.24
N ALA A 260 2.41 -1.38 27.35
CA ALA A 260 3.58 -1.71 28.13
C ALA A 260 4.84 -1.30 27.34
N GLY A 261 5.37 -0.10 27.58
CA GLY A 261 6.71 0.27 27.09
C GLY A 261 6.91 1.75 26.71
N PRO A 262 8.18 2.20 26.60
CA PRO A 262 8.56 3.62 26.51
C PRO A 262 8.42 4.26 25.11
N HIS A 263 7.58 3.71 24.22
CA HIS A 263 7.45 4.17 22.83
C HIS A 263 6.05 4.72 22.54
N ALA A 264 5.77 5.92 23.06
CA ALA A 264 4.45 6.54 23.01
C ALA A 264 4.03 6.98 21.58
N ALA A 265 4.95 7.17 20.63
CA ALA A 265 4.65 7.45 19.22
C ALA A 265 5.06 6.30 18.28
N GLY A 266 4.97 5.06 18.75
CA GLY A 266 5.47 3.87 18.05
C GLY A 266 4.42 3.15 17.19
N PRO A 267 4.85 2.17 16.39
CA PRO A 267 3.94 1.27 15.68
C PRO A 267 2.93 0.60 16.63
N TYR A 268 1.74 0.26 16.11
CA TYR A 268 0.72 -0.42 16.89
C TYR A 268 0.16 -1.64 16.16
N ALA A 269 -0.23 -2.66 16.93
CA ALA A 269 -0.84 -3.86 16.39
C ALA A 269 -2.37 -3.73 16.30
N VAL A 270 -2.92 -4.12 15.16
CA VAL A 270 -4.36 -4.35 14.95
C VAL A 270 -4.52 -5.84 14.66
N GLY A 271 -5.26 -6.53 15.53
CA GLY A 271 -5.53 -7.95 15.43
C GLY A 271 -6.90 -8.21 14.80
N LEU A 272 -6.98 -9.27 14.00
CA LEU A 272 -8.20 -10.00 13.75
C LEU A 272 -8.29 -11.07 14.84
N ILE A 273 -9.21 -10.89 15.78
CA ILE A 273 -9.39 -11.75 16.94
C ILE A 273 -10.50 -12.75 16.67
N GLU A 274 -10.22 -14.04 16.82
CA GLU A 274 -11.24 -15.08 16.82
C GLU A 274 -11.75 -15.25 18.26
N LEU A 275 -13.03 -14.99 18.47
CA LEU A 275 -13.67 -15.15 19.77
C LEU A 275 -13.96 -16.63 20.04
N ALA A 276 -14.13 -17.01 21.31
CA ALA A 276 -14.49 -18.37 21.69
C ALA A 276 -15.80 -18.86 21.04
N GLU A 277 -16.70 -17.93 20.68
CA GLU A 277 -17.95 -18.22 19.97
C GLU A 277 -17.77 -18.48 18.46
N GLY A 278 -16.55 -18.36 17.92
CA GLY A 278 -16.19 -18.70 16.54
C GLY A 278 -16.29 -17.56 15.52
N VAL A 279 -16.83 -16.40 15.92
CA VAL A 279 -16.83 -15.19 15.08
C VAL A 279 -15.52 -14.41 15.24
N ARG A 280 -15.20 -13.56 14.26
CA ARG A 280 -13.98 -12.74 14.27
C ARG A 280 -14.25 -11.25 14.33
N ILE A 281 -13.46 -10.53 15.12
CA ILE A 281 -13.55 -9.07 15.30
C ILE A 281 -12.19 -8.41 15.08
N VAL A 282 -12.17 -7.29 14.36
CA VAL A 282 -10.97 -6.44 14.22
C VAL A 282 -10.87 -5.51 15.41
N SER A 283 -9.75 -5.53 16.12
CA SER A 283 -9.53 -4.65 17.27
C SER A 283 -8.03 -4.48 17.60
N ASN A 284 -7.69 -3.51 18.45
CA ASN A 284 -6.32 -3.34 18.95
C ASN A 284 -5.95 -4.44 19.94
N VAL A 285 -4.69 -4.90 19.84
CA VAL A 285 -4.07 -5.77 20.86
C VAL A 285 -3.24 -4.90 21.80
N ILE A 286 -3.52 -4.97 23.08
CA ILE A 286 -2.88 -4.15 24.14
C ILE A 286 -2.24 -5.03 25.23
N GLY A 287 -1.47 -4.40 26.12
CA GLY A 287 -0.78 -5.11 27.22
C GLY A 287 0.49 -5.86 26.81
N VAL A 288 0.88 -5.80 25.53
CA VAL A 288 2.10 -6.38 24.99
C VAL A 288 2.70 -5.45 23.93
N PRO A 289 4.03 -5.34 23.79
CA PRO A 289 4.65 -4.60 22.69
C PRO A 289 4.20 -5.11 21.31
N TYR A 290 4.08 -4.22 20.33
CA TYR A 290 3.54 -4.56 19.00
C TYR A 290 4.34 -5.66 18.27
N ASP A 291 5.65 -5.73 18.52
CA ASP A 291 6.59 -6.70 17.91
C ASP A 291 6.56 -8.08 18.59
N LYS A 292 5.84 -8.18 19.71
CA LYS A 292 5.62 -9.41 20.47
C LYS A 292 4.24 -10.00 20.24
N VAL A 293 3.32 -9.33 19.56
CA VAL A 293 2.05 -9.91 19.11
C VAL A 293 2.34 -11.07 18.15
N ARG A 294 1.65 -12.21 18.32
CA ARG A 294 1.81 -13.41 17.50
C ARG A 294 0.45 -14.05 17.21
N ILE A 295 0.35 -14.74 16.08
CA ILE A 295 -0.80 -15.60 15.77
C ILE A 295 -0.91 -16.69 16.84
N GLY A 296 -2.14 -16.98 17.27
CA GLY A 296 -2.46 -17.93 18.33
C GLY A 296 -2.33 -17.37 19.76
N MET A 297 -1.88 -16.13 19.93
CA MET A 297 -1.76 -15.51 21.26
C MET A 297 -3.15 -15.39 21.93
N PRO A 298 -3.32 -15.90 23.17
CA PRO A 298 -4.57 -15.74 23.90
C PRO A 298 -4.76 -14.28 24.31
N VAL A 299 -5.96 -13.77 24.14
CA VAL A 299 -6.33 -12.39 24.48
C VAL A 299 -7.67 -12.36 25.22
N ARG A 300 -7.88 -11.32 26.01
CA ARG A 300 -9.16 -11.06 26.69
C ARG A 300 -9.69 -9.67 26.39
N LEU A 301 -11.00 -9.60 26.19
CA LEU A 301 -11.74 -8.37 25.98
C LEU A 301 -11.56 -7.41 27.15
N GLN A 302 -11.33 -6.15 26.83
CA GLN A 302 -11.33 -5.03 27.74
C GLN A 302 -12.03 -3.84 27.06
N PHE A 303 -12.86 -3.11 27.81
CA PHE A 303 -13.43 -1.86 27.31
C PHE A 303 -12.54 -0.69 27.73
N VAL A 304 -12.08 0.10 26.75
CA VAL A 304 -11.25 1.27 26.97
C VAL A 304 -12.02 2.52 26.58
N ARG A 305 -12.16 3.44 27.54
CA ARG A 305 -12.71 4.77 27.32
C ARG A 305 -11.59 5.70 26.88
N TYR A 306 -11.68 6.21 25.65
CA TYR A 306 -10.70 7.12 25.08
C TYR A 306 -11.02 8.59 25.41
N ASP A 307 -12.31 8.91 25.55
CA ASP A 307 -12.81 10.20 26.04
C ASP A 307 -14.27 10.06 26.52
N GLU A 308 -14.92 11.17 26.86
CA GLU A 308 -16.29 11.19 27.42
C GLU A 308 -17.34 10.52 26.51
N GLU A 309 -17.13 10.48 25.20
CA GLU A 309 -18.11 10.01 24.22
C GLU A 309 -17.73 8.68 23.55
N LEU A 310 -16.54 8.13 23.83
CA LEU A 310 -16.04 6.95 23.11
C LEU A 310 -15.44 5.89 24.02
N VAL A 311 -16.14 4.75 24.06
CA VAL A 311 -15.64 3.47 24.53
C VAL A 311 -15.41 2.54 23.35
N LEU A 312 -14.30 1.79 23.35
CA LEU A 312 -14.03 0.76 22.35
C LEU A 312 -13.70 -0.59 23.02
N PRO A 313 -14.15 -1.72 22.45
CA PRO A 313 -13.68 -3.03 22.84
C PRO A 313 -12.28 -3.26 22.27
N VAL A 314 -11.31 -3.49 23.15
CA VAL A 314 -9.92 -3.84 22.82
C VAL A 314 -9.57 -5.20 23.43
N PHE A 315 -8.48 -5.81 22.98
CA PHE A 315 -8.07 -7.14 23.44
C PHE A 315 -6.70 -7.08 24.10
N ARG A 316 -6.65 -7.41 25.39
CA ARG A 316 -5.40 -7.46 26.16
C ARG A 316 -4.78 -8.85 26.02
N ALA A 317 -3.49 -8.92 25.71
CA ALA A 317 -2.73 -10.17 25.73
C ALA A 317 -2.78 -10.80 27.12
N GLY A 318 -3.09 -12.11 27.18
CA GLY A 318 -2.95 -12.89 28.41
C GLY A 318 -1.48 -13.06 28.77
N GLU A 319 -1.14 -13.04 30.06
CA GLU A 319 0.21 -13.39 30.50
C GLU A 319 0.55 -14.80 30.00
N THR A 320 1.57 -14.90 29.15
CA THR A 320 2.22 -16.18 28.86
C THR A 320 2.78 -16.69 30.18
N GLY A 321 2.17 -17.73 30.77
CA GLY A 321 2.76 -18.44 31.89
C GLY A 321 4.17 -18.87 31.52
N GLY A 322 5.17 -18.21 32.11
CA GLY A 322 6.56 -18.64 32.07
C GLY A 322 6.66 -19.97 32.79
N GLY A 323 6.58 -21.07 32.04
CA GLY A 323 6.90 -22.40 32.53
C GLY A 323 8.39 -22.47 32.82
N GLY A 324 8.76 -22.20 34.06
CA GLY A 324 10.03 -22.65 34.62
C GLY A 324 9.98 -24.15 34.87
N SER A 325 10.85 -24.88 34.20
CA SER A 325 11.61 -26.04 34.69
C SER A 325 12.69 -26.37 33.67
#